data_AF-A0A3D5P6H6-F1
#
_entry.id   AF-A0A3D5P6H6-F1
#
_cell.length_a   1.000
_cell.length_b   1.000
_cell.length_c   1.000
_cell.angle_alpha   90.00
_cell.angle_beta   90.00
_cell.angle_gamma   90.00
#
_symmetry.space_group_name_H-M   'P 1'
#
loop_
_entity.id
_entity.type
_entity.pdbx_description
1 polymer ?
#
loop_
_entity_poly.entity_id
_entity_poly.type
_entity_poly.pdbx_seq_one_letter_code
_entity_poly.pdbx_strand_id
1 'polypeptide(L)' 'FRAAMPAPGEEGSTLESRLEGLEGRVRAKTGTISNVNSLSGYIVRGTGEEVAFSILSNGSGMPASRVRSAIDEIVRALAR' A
#
# COMPACT_ATOMS: atom_id res chain seq x y z
N PHE A 1 12.60 -0.09 -12.49
CA PHE A 1 12.07 -0.96 -11.42
C PHE A 1 10.83 -0.37 -10.75
N ARG A 2 10.81 0.90 -10.28
CA ARG A 2 9.65 1.49 -9.60
C ARG A 2 8.37 1.54 -10.45
N ALA A 3 8.53 1.84 -11.73
CA ALA A 3 7.44 1.85 -12.70
C ALA A 3 6.80 0.45 -12.91
N ALA A 4 7.47 -0.63 -12.48
CA ALA A 4 6.90 -1.98 -12.52
C ALA A 4 6.08 -2.32 -11.26
N MET A 5 6.03 -1.42 -10.27
CA MET A 5 5.15 -1.57 -9.10
C MET A 5 3.79 -0.92 -9.37
N PRO A 6 2.69 -1.56 -8.94
CA PRO A 6 1.35 -0.98 -8.97
C PRO A 6 1.29 0.42 -8.35
N ALA A 7 0.49 1.29 -8.96
CA ALA A 7 0.05 2.56 -8.40
C ALA A 7 -1.45 2.53 -8.03
N PRO A 8 -1.89 3.38 -7.08
CA PRO A 8 -3.31 3.65 -6.88
C PRO A 8 -3.99 4.05 -8.19
N GLY A 9 -5.17 3.48 -8.48
CA GLY A 9 -5.93 3.76 -9.71
C GLY A 9 -5.39 3.10 -10.98
N GLU A 10 -4.33 2.30 -10.91
CA GLU A 10 -3.81 1.57 -12.07
C GLU A 10 -4.71 0.36 -12.40
N GLU A 11 -5.32 0.39 -13.58
CA GLU A 11 -6.27 -0.62 -14.08
C GLU A 11 -5.66 -2.03 -14.10
N GLY A 12 -6.41 -3.02 -13.60
CA GLY A 12 -5.96 -4.40 -13.50
C GLY A 12 -4.94 -4.65 -12.39
N SER A 13 -4.60 -3.63 -11.60
CA SER A 13 -3.64 -3.75 -10.51
C SER A 13 -4.32 -4.04 -9.17
N THR A 14 -3.56 -4.60 -8.24
CA THR A 14 -4.04 -4.85 -6.86
C THR A 14 -4.24 -3.57 -6.03
N LEU A 15 -3.94 -2.40 -6.59
CA LEU A 15 -4.16 -1.08 -5.98
C LEU A 15 -5.21 -0.25 -6.73
N GLU A 16 -5.87 -0.82 -7.75
CA GLU A 16 -6.84 -0.11 -8.61
C GLU A 16 -7.89 0.65 -7.79
N SER A 17 -8.49 0.01 -6.79
CA SER A 17 -9.51 0.58 -5.90
C SER A 17 -9.00 0.87 -4.48
N ARG A 18 -7.69 1.05 -4.30
CA ARG A 18 -7.08 1.29 -2.98
C ARG A 18 -6.25 2.57 -3.00
N LEU A 19 -6.12 3.18 -1.82
CA LEU A 19 -5.30 4.38 -1.63
C LEU A 19 -5.72 5.57 -2.53
N GLU A 20 -7.02 5.69 -2.84
CA GLU A 20 -7.58 6.83 -3.59
C GLU A 20 -7.11 8.17 -3.01
N GLY A 21 -6.72 9.11 -3.87
CA GLY A 21 -6.13 10.40 -3.50
C GLY A 21 -4.61 10.37 -3.30
N LEU A 22 -3.96 9.22 -3.48
CA LEU A 22 -2.49 9.06 -3.46
C LEU A 22 -1.94 8.67 -4.84
N GLU A 23 -2.69 8.92 -5.91
CA GLU A 23 -2.27 8.69 -7.29
C GLU A 23 -0.98 9.47 -7.59
N GLY A 24 -0.04 8.82 -8.28
CA GLY A 24 1.28 9.40 -8.56
C GLY A 24 2.21 9.55 -7.35
N ARG A 25 1.72 9.34 -6.12
CA ARG A 25 2.50 9.48 -4.88
C ARG A 25 2.92 8.16 -4.28
N VAL A 26 2.18 7.08 -4.54
CA VAL A 26 2.50 5.73 -4.05
C VAL A 26 2.82 4.79 -5.21
N ARG A 27 3.89 4.01 -5.04
CA ARG A 27 4.22 2.84 -5.86
C ARG A 27 4.55 1.69 -4.91
N ALA A 28 3.75 0.64 -4.92
CA ALA A 28 3.89 -0.43 -3.93
C ALA A 28 3.45 -1.80 -4.44
N LYS A 29 4.07 -2.84 -3.89
CA LYS A 29 3.72 -4.23 -4.18
C LYS A 29 2.89 -4.82 -3.07
N THR A 30 1.77 -5.42 -3.46
CA THR A 30 0.92 -6.22 -2.58
C THR A 30 1.47 -7.64 -2.40
N GLY A 31 1.36 -8.15 -1.17
CA GLY A 31 1.53 -9.56 -0.86
C GLY A 31 0.29 -10.09 -0.15
N THR A 32 -0.20 -11.25 -0.56
CA THR A 32 -1.28 -11.96 0.12
C THR A 32 -1.05 -13.45 -0.03
N ILE A 33 -0.96 -14.12 1.11
CA ILE A 33 -1.11 -15.58 1.24
C ILE A 33 -2.03 -15.84 2.43
N SER A 34 -2.36 -17.11 2.71
CA SER A 34 -3.21 -17.47 3.85
C SER A 34 -2.69 -16.85 5.15
N ASN A 35 -3.54 -16.09 5.84
CA ASN A 35 -3.25 -15.39 7.09
C ASN A 35 -2.11 -14.36 7.05
N VAL A 36 -1.69 -13.92 5.86
CA VAL A 36 -0.65 -12.91 5.67
C VAL A 36 -1.10 -11.84 4.70
N ASN A 37 -0.94 -10.58 5.11
CA ASN A 37 -1.13 -9.42 4.25
C ASN A 37 0.08 -8.50 4.35
N SER A 38 0.56 -8.02 3.21
CA SER A 38 1.67 -7.07 3.17
C SER A 38 1.50 -6.03 2.07
N LEU A 39 2.12 -4.87 2.29
CA LEU A 39 2.30 -3.82 1.31
C LEU A 39 3.66 -3.15 1.56
N SER A 40 4.51 -3.15 0.55
CA SER A 40 5.85 -2.54 0.63
C SER A 40 6.08 -1.70 -0.62
N GLY A 41 6.74 -0.56 -0.45
CA GLY A 41 6.92 0.37 -1.56
C GLY A 41 7.47 1.71 -1.14
N TYR A 42 7.13 2.73 -1.92
CA TYR A 42 7.59 4.09 -1.74
C TYR A 42 6.40 5.04 -1.72
N ILE A 43 6.54 6.12 -0.96
CA ILE A 43 5.57 7.21 -0.89
C ILE A 43 6.27 8.57 -0.97
N VAL A 44 5.70 9.48 -1.76
CA VAL A 44 6.11 10.90 -1.80
C VAL A 44 5.18 11.70 -0.89
N ARG A 45 5.72 12.26 0.19
CA ARG A 45 5.00 13.10 1.18
C ARG A 45 4.56 14.43 0.58
N GLY A 46 3.68 15.14 1.30
CA GLY A 46 3.27 16.50 0.90
C GLY A 46 4.44 17.47 0.83
N THR A 47 5.51 17.20 1.60
CA THR A 47 6.76 17.96 1.62
C THR A 47 7.68 17.68 0.42
N GLY A 48 7.38 16.68 -0.41
CA GLY A 48 8.24 16.20 -1.49
C GLY A 48 9.31 15.18 -1.05
N GLU A 49 9.42 14.91 0.26
CA GLU A 49 10.27 13.84 0.78
C GLU A 49 9.75 12.47 0.34
N GLU A 50 10.66 11.61 -0.14
CA GLU A 50 10.32 10.23 -0.43
C GLU A 50 10.66 9.32 0.76
N VAL A 51 9.71 8.45 1.12
CA VAL A 51 9.84 7.47 2.19
C VAL A 51 9.65 6.08 1.63
N ALA A 52 10.61 5.19 1.92
CA ALA A 52 10.45 3.76 1.72
C ALA A 52 9.70 3.13 2.90
N PHE A 53 8.79 2.20 2.64
CA PHE A 53 8.02 1.51 3.68
C PHE A 53 7.88 0.02 3.40
N SER A 54 7.69 -0.75 4.46
CA SER A 54 7.37 -2.17 4.40
C SER A 54 6.46 -2.56 5.55
N ILE A 55 5.24 -2.97 5.25
CA ILE A 55 4.23 -3.34 6.25
C ILE A 55 3.86 -4.80 6.03
N LEU A 56 4.03 -5.61 7.08
CA LEU A 56 3.70 -7.03 7.08
C LEU A 56 2.83 -7.35 8.30
N SER A 57 1.74 -8.09 8.05
CA SER A 57 0.86 -8.60 9.10
C SER A 57 0.66 -10.09 8.89
N ASN A 58 1.04 -10.87 9.92
CA ASN A 58 0.93 -12.33 9.94
C ASN A 58 0.02 -12.75 11.10
N GLY A 59 -0.89 -13.69 10.86
CA GLY A 59 -1.64 -14.35 11.92
C GLY A 59 -2.56 -13.40 12.72
N SER A 60 -3.11 -12.36 12.09
CA SER A 60 -3.89 -11.33 12.77
C SER A 60 -5.19 -11.82 13.42
N GLY A 61 -5.67 -13.03 13.07
CA GLY A 61 -6.97 -13.54 13.49
C GLY A 61 -8.16 -12.73 12.94
N MET A 62 -7.91 -11.78 12.03
CA MET A 62 -8.92 -10.89 11.46
C MET A 62 -9.13 -11.17 9.97
N PRO A 63 -10.30 -10.80 9.40
CA PRO A 63 -10.52 -10.86 7.96
C PRO A 63 -9.45 -10.07 7.19
N ALA A 64 -8.97 -10.62 6.08
CA ALA A 64 -7.92 -10.00 5.26
C ALA A 64 -8.29 -8.58 4.77
N SER A 65 -9.58 -8.32 4.53
CA SER A 65 -10.07 -6.98 4.17
C SER A 65 -9.78 -5.96 5.27
N ARG A 66 -10.04 -6.31 6.54
CA ARG A 66 -9.79 -5.43 7.69
C ARG A 66 -8.31 -5.14 7.89
N VAL A 67 -7.46 -6.16 7.72
CA VAL A 67 -6.01 -5.99 7.79
C VAL A 67 -5.52 -5.09 6.65
N ARG A 68 -6.03 -5.27 5.43
CA ARG A 68 -5.68 -4.42 4.28
C ARG A 68 -6.12 -2.97 4.48
N SER A 69 -7.31 -2.73 5.04
CA SER A 69 -7.77 -1.38 5.37
C SER A 69 -6.85 -0.71 6.39
N ALA A 70 -6.43 -1.43 7.43
CA ALA A 70 -5.48 -0.91 8.42
C ALA A 70 -4.10 -0.60 7.79
N ILE A 71 -3.63 -1.45 6.88
CA ILE A 71 -2.41 -1.18 6.10
C ILE A 71 -2.58 0.11 5.28
N ASP A 72 -3.73 0.31 4.63
CA ASP A 72 -4.00 1.51 3.84
C ASP A 72 -4.04 2.78 4.70
N GLU A 73 -4.59 2.70 5.91
CA GLU A 73 -4.57 3.80 6.89
C GLU A 73 -3.15 4.19 7.30
N ILE A 74 -2.27 3.20 7.54
CA ILE A 74 -0.85 3.46 7.85
C ILE A 74 -0.18 4.17 6.67
N VAL A 75 -0.40 3.70 5.44
CA VAL A 75 0.17 4.35 4.24
C VAL A 75 -0.34 5.78 4.08
N ARG A 76 -1.63 6.04 4.33
CA ARG A 76 -2.19 7.40 4.32
C ARG A 76 -1.59 8.28 5.42
N ALA A 77 -1.29 7.73 6.59
CA ALA A 77 -0.62 8.47 7.65
C ALA A 77 0.81 8.84 7.26
N LEU A 78 1.55 7.93 6.61
CA LEU A 78 2.89 8.18 6.08
C LEU A 78 2.92 9.22 4.94
N ALA A 79 1.79 9.39 4.24
CA ALA A 79 1.62 10.30 3.11
C ALA A 79 1.52 11.78 3.49
N ARG A 80 1.21 12.07 4.75
CA ARG A 80 1.12 13.45 5.24
C ARG A 80 2.50 14.07 5.22
#